data_AF-A0A7S2UP40-F1
#
_entry.id   AF-A0A7S2UP40-F1
#
_cell.length_a   1.000
_cell.length_b   1.000
_cell.length_c   1.000
_cell.angle_alpha   90.00
_cell.angle_beta   90.00
_cell.angle_gamma   90.00
#
_symmetry.space_group_name_H-M   'P 1'
#
loop_
_entity.id
_entity.type
_entity.pdbx_description
1 polymer ?
#
loop_
_entity_poly.entity_id
_entity_poly.type
_entity_poly.pdbx_seq_one_letter_code
_entity_poly.pdbx_strand_id
1 'polypeptide(L)'
;GVMGMANYINGHKGLKCRKCGAQTNEATNNISDKDLEDFLSPCEKKEQELGSCSFELRHCPQCNTNDYVRMPVFASVYHDCSACGCCTATHQNHQTVAPTYISKGQGAAKVACHHCDHHDLQIYSISKLEHGKSSSSSDGGDGFSGGSSAGGSSAGTSF
;
A
#
# COMPACT_ATOMS: atom_id res chain seq x y z
N GLY A 1 9.02 26.06 -4.52
CA GLY A 1 7.57 25.88 -4.72
C GLY A 1 7.13 24.70 -3.88
N VAL A 2 6.43 24.96 -2.78
CA VAL A 2 5.94 23.94 -1.84
C VAL A 2 4.52 23.53 -2.24
N MET A 3 4.42 22.79 -3.35
CA MET A 3 3.17 22.16 -3.77
C MET A 3 3.04 20.84 -3.01
N GLY A 4 2.02 20.70 -2.15
CA GLY A 4 1.75 19.42 -1.50
C GLY A 4 0.78 19.41 -0.33
N MET A 5 0.30 20.55 0.16
CA MET A 5 -0.75 20.62 1.20
C MET A 5 -2.16 20.68 0.59
N ALA A 6 -2.46 19.81 -0.37
CA ALA A 6 -3.77 19.78 -1.02
C ALA A 6 -4.29 18.35 -1.06
N ASN A 7 -4.84 17.90 0.07
CA ASN A 7 -6.00 17.00 0.21
C ASN A 7 -6.22 16.67 1.70
N TYR A 8 -6.28 17.71 2.55
CA TYR A 8 -6.48 17.60 4.00
C TYR A 8 -7.92 17.98 4.39
N ILE A 9 -8.91 17.32 3.81
CA ILE A 9 -10.32 17.51 4.19
C ILE A 9 -11.13 16.30 3.71
N ASN A 10 -11.08 15.19 4.47
CA ASN A 10 -12.19 14.21 4.57
C ASN A 10 -11.89 13.04 5.52
N GLY A 11 -11.58 13.32 6.79
CA GLY A 11 -11.27 12.26 7.77
C GLY A 11 -11.91 12.35 9.16
N HIS A 12 -12.66 13.40 9.51
CA HIS A 12 -13.09 13.63 10.90
C HIS A 12 -14.53 13.22 11.23
N LYS A 13 -15.21 12.42 10.39
CA LYS A 13 -16.57 11.94 10.71
C LYS A 13 -16.50 10.56 11.37
N GLY A 14 -16.65 10.54 12.70
CA GLY A 14 -17.07 9.34 13.44
C GLY A 14 -15.98 8.52 14.13
N LEU A 15 -14.77 9.05 14.32
CA LEU A 15 -13.76 8.34 15.11
C LEU A 15 -14.18 8.29 16.59
N LYS A 16 -14.12 7.09 17.19
CA LYS A 16 -14.44 6.87 18.61
C LYS A 16 -13.14 6.86 19.40
N CYS A 17 -13.14 7.47 20.58
CA CYS A 17 -12.02 7.38 21.50
C CYS A 17 -11.77 5.91 21.87
N ARG A 18 -10.54 5.42 21.70
CA ARG A 18 -10.15 4.04 22.08
C ARG A 18 -10.28 3.76 23.57
N LYS A 19 -10.24 4.78 24.43
CA LYS A 19 -10.29 4.66 25.89
C LYS A 19 -11.71 4.64 26.44
N CYS A 20 -12.55 5.59 26.04
CA CYS A 20 -13.91 5.74 26.61
C CYS A 20 -15.04 5.46 25.61
N GLY A 21 -14.73 5.24 24.33
CA GLY A 21 -15.73 4.97 23.29
C GLY A 21 -16.56 6.18 22.84
N ALA A 22 -16.34 7.36 23.44
CA ALA A 22 -17.03 8.59 23.08
C ALA A 22 -16.78 8.94 21.60
N GLN A 23 -17.82 9.43 20.92
CA GLN A 23 -17.66 9.97 19.56
C GLN A 23 -16.86 11.27 19.67
N THR A 24 -15.67 11.31 19.06
CA THR A 24 -14.85 12.52 19.03
C THR A 24 -15.08 13.22 17.70
N ASN A 25 -15.94 14.23 17.71
CA ASN A 25 -16.18 15.15 16.59
C ASN A 25 -15.13 16.27 16.51
N GLU A 26 -14.24 16.38 17.50
CA GLU A 26 -13.36 17.54 17.65
C GLU A 26 -11.88 17.16 17.48
N ALA A 27 -11.41 17.38 16.25
CA ALA A 27 -10.14 18.04 15.92
C ALA A 27 -9.45 18.87 17.00
N THR A 28 -8.95 18.36 18.13
CA THR A 28 -8.09 19.21 18.99
C THR A 28 -6.71 19.36 18.34
N ASN A 29 -6.66 20.16 17.27
CA ASN A 29 -5.46 20.59 16.54
C ASN A 29 -4.65 21.64 17.35
N ASN A 30 -4.60 21.48 18.67
CA ASN A 30 -3.93 22.42 19.58
C ASN A 30 -2.98 21.67 20.52
N ILE A 31 -2.21 20.76 19.96
CA ILE A 31 -1.14 20.07 20.68
C ILE A 31 0.09 20.17 19.80
N SER A 32 1.24 20.49 20.39
CA SER A 32 2.44 20.86 19.64
C SER A 32 3.07 19.62 19.00
N ASP A 33 3.74 19.76 17.85
CA ASP A 33 4.52 18.69 17.21
C ASP A 33 5.49 18.00 18.18
N LYS A 34 6.04 18.73 19.15
CA LYS A 34 6.96 18.19 20.18
C LYS A 34 6.31 17.14 21.06
N ASP A 35 5.05 17.35 21.45
CA ASP A 35 4.33 16.38 22.28
C ASP A 35 4.13 15.08 21.49
N LEU A 36 3.85 15.19 20.19
CA LEU A 36 3.64 14.05 19.30
C LEU A 36 4.92 13.20 19.12
N GLU A 37 6.09 13.83 18.99
CA GLU A 37 7.37 13.12 18.88
C GLU A 37 7.64 12.18 20.06
N ASP A 38 7.18 12.50 21.27
CA ASP A 38 7.36 11.64 22.44
C ASP A 38 6.44 10.41 22.44
N PHE A 39 5.31 10.46 21.71
CA PHE A 39 4.38 9.33 21.60
C PHE A 39 4.72 8.36 20.46
N LEU A 40 5.53 8.78 19.49
CA LEU A 40 5.83 8.00 18.29
C LEU A 40 6.96 6.99 18.56
N SER A 41 6.75 5.76 18.10
CA SER A 41 7.82 4.75 18.00
C SER A 41 8.90 5.19 17.00
N PRO A 42 10.14 4.67 17.08
CA PRO A 42 11.20 5.03 16.13
C PRO A 42 10.84 4.72 14.67
N CYS A 43 10.00 3.70 14.45
CA CYS A 43 9.42 3.37 13.15
C CYS A 43 8.54 4.52 12.64
N GLU A 44 7.57 4.94 13.45
CA GLU A 44 6.61 5.99 13.10
C GLU A 44 7.28 7.36 12.94
N LYS A 45 8.30 7.68 13.76
CA LYS A 45 9.13 8.88 13.56
C LYS A 45 9.77 8.89 12.17
N LYS A 46 10.27 7.73 11.73
CA LYS A 46 10.88 7.62 10.40
C LYS A 46 9.83 7.75 9.29
N GLU A 47 8.64 7.20 9.47
CA GLU A 47 7.53 7.36 8.53
C GLU A 47 7.09 8.82 8.39
N GLN A 48 7.06 9.58 9.50
CA GLN A 48 6.77 11.01 9.51
C GLN A 48 7.86 11.81 8.81
N GLU A 49 9.15 11.54 9.12
CA GLU A 49 10.30 12.20 8.49
C GLU A 49 10.30 12.00 6.97
N LEU A 50 9.94 10.80 6.50
CA LEU A 50 9.88 10.45 5.08
C LEU A 50 8.61 10.97 4.38
N GLY A 51 7.62 11.46 5.14
CA GLY A 51 6.30 11.81 4.58
C GLY A 51 5.54 10.60 4.02
N SER A 52 5.84 9.41 4.54
CA SER A 52 5.11 8.18 4.21
C SER A 52 3.78 8.11 4.94
N CYS A 53 3.79 8.50 6.21
CA CYS A 53 2.59 8.62 7.03
C CYS A 53 2.58 9.97 7.74
N SER A 54 1.39 10.52 7.93
CA SER A 54 1.17 11.69 8.77
C SER A 54 0.51 11.26 10.07
N PHE A 55 0.88 11.92 11.16
CA PHE A 55 0.36 11.63 12.49
C PHE A 55 -0.32 12.88 13.03
N GLU A 56 -1.54 12.74 13.53
CA GLU A 56 -2.28 13.82 14.18
C GLU A 56 -2.58 13.43 15.62
N LEU A 57 -2.11 14.22 16.60
CA LEU A 57 -2.44 14.01 18.00
C LEU A 57 -3.84 14.51 18.29
N ARG A 58 -4.58 13.75 19.09
CA ARG A 58 -5.99 13.97 19.42
C ARG A 58 -6.20 13.89 20.90
N HIS A 59 -6.82 14.92 21.45
CA HIS A 59 -7.29 14.92 22.82
C HIS A 59 -8.75 14.49 22.88
N CYS A 60 -9.09 13.60 23.81
CA CYS A 60 -10.47 13.29 24.14
C CYS A 60 -10.93 14.11 25.36
N PRO A 61 -11.84 15.09 25.20
CA PRO A 61 -12.28 15.92 26.32
C PRO A 61 -13.10 15.17 27.37
N GLN A 62 -13.65 13.99 27.05
CA GLN A 62 -14.49 13.20 27.97
C GLN A 62 -13.68 12.44 29.02
N CYS A 63 -12.50 11.91 28.63
CA CYS A 63 -11.65 11.11 29.52
C CYS A 63 -10.24 11.69 29.66
N ASN A 64 -10.03 12.90 29.17
CA ASN A 64 -8.80 13.68 29.25
C ASN A 64 -7.56 12.88 28.80
N THR A 65 -7.71 12.04 27.78
CA THR A 65 -6.65 11.17 27.26
C THR A 65 -6.22 11.63 25.88
N ASN A 66 -4.91 11.63 25.64
CA ASN A 66 -4.34 11.86 24.33
C ASN A 66 -4.18 10.52 23.59
N ASP A 67 -4.50 10.50 22.30
CA ASP A 67 -4.27 9.40 21.36
C ASP A 67 -3.83 10.02 20.03
N TYR A 68 -3.17 9.28 19.15
CA TYR A 68 -2.79 9.82 17.84
C TYR A 68 -3.34 8.94 16.73
N VAL A 69 -3.60 9.56 15.58
CA VAL A 69 -4.08 8.87 14.39
C VAL A 69 -2.94 8.81 13.38
N ARG A 70 -2.59 7.60 12.95
CA ARG A 70 -1.68 7.36 11.82
C ARG A 70 -2.48 7.38 10.52
N MET A 71 -2.06 8.20 9.57
CA MET A 71 -2.69 8.33 8.25
C MET A 71 -1.65 8.05 7.16
N PRO A 72 -1.85 7.03 6.31
CA PRO A 72 -0.96 6.77 5.19
C PRO A 72 -1.11 7.87 4.12
N VAL A 73 0.01 8.34 3.58
CA VAL A 73 0.02 9.33 2.50
C VAL A 73 -0.05 8.58 1.17
N PHE A 74 -1.21 8.56 0.53
CA PHE A 74 -1.43 7.79 -0.70
C PHE A 74 -0.53 8.18 -1.88
N ALA A 75 -0.04 9.42 -1.92
CA ALA A 75 0.89 9.90 -2.95
C ALA A 75 2.35 9.53 -2.68
N SER A 76 2.62 8.84 -1.57
CA SER A 76 3.99 8.49 -1.17
C SER A 76 4.54 7.33 -1.99
N VAL A 77 5.84 7.36 -2.24
CA VAL A 77 6.59 6.28 -2.91
C VAL A 77 7.04 5.18 -1.96
N TYR A 78 6.76 5.35 -0.66
CA TYR A 78 7.14 4.40 0.38
C TYR A 78 6.07 3.33 0.57
N HIS A 79 6.51 2.14 0.95
CA HIS A 79 5.70 0.95 1.17
C HIS A 79 6.08 0.28 2.49
N ASP A 80 5.22 -0.61 2.97
CA ASP A 80 5.49 -1.43 4.15
C ASP A 80 6.68 -2.37 3.92
N CYS A 81 7.65 -2.31 4.83
CA CYS A 81 8.80 -3.20 4.82
C CYS A 81 8.39 -4.59 5.29
N SER A 82 8.72 -5.63 4.52
CA SER A 82 8.46 -7.04 4.87
C SER A 82 9.18 -7.51 6.14
N ALA A 83 10.29 -6.87 6.53
CA ALA A 83 11.09 -7.25 7.69
C ALA A 83 10.62 -6.58 9.00
N CYS A 84 10.39 -5.26 8.99
CA CYS A 84 10.05 -4.49 10.19
C CYS A 84 8.60 -4.00 10.24
N GLY A 85 7.84 -4.09 9.14
CA GLY A 85 6.46 -3.61 9.04
C GLY A 85 6.32 -2.08 8.89
N CYS A 86 7.41 -1.32 8.96
CA CYS A 86 7.38 0.14 8.78
C CYS A 86 7.16 0.51 7.32
N CYS A 87 6.30 1.49 7.05
CA CYS A 87 6.04 2.08 5.73
C CYS A 87 7.20 3.01 5.33
N THR A 88 8.38 2.43 5.16
CA THR A 88 9.63 3.14 4.90
C THR A 88 10.45 2.46 3.81
N ALA A 89 9.89 1.46 3.11
CA ALA A 89 10.55 0.76 2.03
C ALA A 89 10.34 1.47 0.69
N THR A 90 11.38 1.57 -0.14
CA THR A 90 11.28 2.05 -1.52
C THR A 90 11.46 0.90 -2.50
N HIS A 91 10.70 0.93 -3.59
CA HIS A 91 10.81 -0.04 -4.69
C HIS A 91 11.38 0.64 -5.93
N GLN A 92 12.49 0.11 -6.44
CA GLN A 92 13.11 0.57 -7.68
C GLN A 92 13.17 -0.57 -8.68
N ASN A 93 12.33 -0.47 -9.71
CA ASN A 93 12.28 -1.45 -10.78
C ASN A 93 13.20 -1.01 -11.91
N HIS A 94 14.05 -1.91 -12.38
CA HIS A 94 14.86 -1.69 -13.57
C HIS A 94 14.79 -2.90 -14.49
N GLN A 95 14.71 -2.64 -15.78
CA GLN A 95 14.77 -3.67 -16.81
C GLN A 95 16.24 -4.05 -17.02
N THR A 96 16.56 -5.32 -16.83
CA THR A 96 17.92 -5.85 -17.00
C THR A 96 18.12 -6.41 -18.40
N VAL A 97 17.10 -7.09 -18.95
CA VAL A 97 17.09 -7.64 -20.31
C VAL A 97 15.81 -7.24 -21.01
N ALA A 98 15.92 -6.63 -22.18
CA ALA A 98 14.76 -6.23 -22.95
C ALA A 98 14.00 -7.43 -23.54
N PRO A 99 12.66 -7.48 -23.43
CA PRO A 99 11.87 -8.49 -24.12
C PRO A 99 11.95 -8.26 -25.64
N THR A 100 11.94 -9.36 -26.39
CA THR A 100 11.83 -9.36 -27.85
C THR A 100 10.61 -10.18 -28.27
N TYR A 101 10.32 -10.25 -29.57
CA TYR A 101 9.21 -11.08 -30.08
C TYR A 101 9.43 -12.58 -29.92
N ILE A 102 10.68 -13.01 -29.75
CA ILE A 102 11.06 -14.42 -29.66
C ILE A 102 11.61 -14.80 -28.28
N SER A 103 12.00 -13.83 -27.45
CA SER A 103 12.62 -14.06 -26.14
C SER A 103 11.98 -13.19 -25.07
N LYS A 104 11.77 -13.78 -23.89
CA LYS A 104 11.34 -13.06 -22.69
C LYS A 104 12.40 -12.04 -22.25
N GLY A 105 11.95 -10.95 -21.65
CA GLY A 105 12.82 -10.02 -20.95
C GLY A 105 13.02 -10.43 -19.49
N GLN A 106 13.87 -9.69 -18.80
CA GLN A 106 14.07 -9.79 -17.36
C GLN A 106 14.11 -8.40 -16.76
N GLY A 107 13.53 -8.27 -15.58
CA GLY A 107 13.62 -7.09 -14.75
C GLY A 107 14.09 -7.47 -13.35
N ALA A 108 14.51 -6.47 -12.60
CA ALA A 108 14.82 -6.61 -11.20
C ALA A 108 14.18 -5.46 -10.40
N ALA A 109 13.52 -5.81 -9.31
CA ALA A 109 12.99 -4.88 -8.33
C ALA A 109 13.94 -4.86 -7.13
N LYS A 110 14.52 -3.70 -6.85
CA LYS A 110 15.31 -3.45 -5.65
C LYS A 110 14.38 -2.89 -4.58
N VAL A 111 14.38 -3.53 -3.41
CA VAL A 111 13.68 -3.06 -2.22
C VAL A 111 14.71 -2.56 -1.23
N ALA A 112 14.52 -1.37 -0.68
CA ALA A 112 15.38 -0.83 0.36
C ALA A 112 14.55 -0.17 1.46
N CYS A 113 14.71 -0.62 2.69
CA CYS A 113 14.07 -0.01 3.86
C CYS A 113 14.91 1.16 4.38
N HIS A 114 14.26 2.26 4.72
CA HIS A 114 14.92 3.44 5.29
C HIS A 114 14.91 3.45 6.82
N HIS A 115 14.22 2.50 7.47
CA HIS A 115 14.20 2.35 8.93
C HIS A 115 15.11 1.23 9.44
N CYS A 116 15.28 0.14 8.69
CA CYS A 116 16.14 -0.99 9.04
C CYS A 116 17.04 -1.38 7.87
N ASP A 117 18.08 -2.17 8.09
CA ASP A 117 19.04 -2.66 7.08
C ASP A 117 18.47 -3.68 6.08
N HIS A 118 17.14 -3.79 5.96
CA HIS A 118 16.54 -4.73 5.01
C HIS A 118 16.69 -4.23 3.57
N HIS A 119 17.35 -5.04 2.76
CA HIS A 119 17.47 -4.89 1.32
C HIS A 119 17.14 -6.21 0.64
N ASP A 120 16.39 -6.14 -0.47
CA ASP A 120 16.02 -7.30 -1.27
C ASP A 120 16.16 -7.00 -2.76
N LEU A 121 16.46 -8.04 -3.54
CA LEU A 121 16.57 -7.97 -4.99
C LEU A 121 15.72 -9.08 -5.60
N GLN A 122 14.58 -8.70 -6.18
CA GLN A 122 13.66 -9.64 -6.81
C GLN A 122 13.82 -9.61 -8.32
N ILE A 123 14.28 -10.71 -8.91
CA ILE A 123 14.34 -10.87 -10.36
C ILE A 123 13.00 -11.40 -10.84
N TYR A 124 12.41 -10.74 -11.84
CA TYR A 124 11.16 -11.16 -12.46
C TYR A 124 11.30 -11.28 -13.98
N SER A 125 10.52 -12.18 -14.59
CA SER A 125 10.50 -12.35 -16.04
C SER A 125 9.47 -11.40 -16.67
N ILE A 126 9.88 -10.71 -17.72
CA ILE A 126 9.02 -9.85 -18.54
C ILE A 126 8.55 -10.67 -19.74
N SER A 127 7.24 -10.72 -19.98
CA SER A 127 6.67 -11.42 -21.13
C SER A 127 7.28 -10.93 -22.45
N LYS A 128 7.37 -11.84 -23.42
CA LYS A 128 7.82 -11.51 -24.78
C LYS A 128 6.88 -10.49 -25.44
N LEU A 129 7.39 -9.77 -26.42
CA LEU A 129 6.56 -8.87 -27.22
C LEU A 129 5.62 -9.70 -28.10
N GLU A 130 4.33 -9.36 -28.12
CA GLU A 130 3.36 -9.99 -29.01
C GLU A 130 3.22 -9.14 -30.28
N HIS A 131 3.27 -9.77 -31.45
CA HIS A 131 2.82 -9.11 -32.67
C HIS A 131 1.32 -8.89 -32.53
N GLY A 132 0.87 -7.63 -32.48
CA GLY A 132 -0.53 -7.31 -32.24
C GLY A 132 -1.44 -8.11 -33.16
N LYS A 133 -2.12 -9.12 -32.63
CA LYS A 133 -3.38 -9.56 -33.21
C LYS A 133 -4.41 -8.57 -32.70
N SER A 134 -4.89 -7.72 -33.58
CA SER A 134 -6.10 -6.93 -33.34
C SER A 134 -7.13 -7.81 -32.66
N SER A 135 -7.38 -7.56 -31.38
CA SER A 135 -8.46 -8.18 -30.61
C SER A 135 -9.16 -7.03 -29.92
N SER A 136 -10.12 -6.52 -30.68
CA SER A 136 -11.32 -5.78 -30.32
C SER A 136 -11.42 -5.21 -28.91
N SER A 137 -11.61 -3.90 -28.86
CA SER A 137 -12.50 -3.27 -27.89
C SER A 137 -13.83 -4.03 -27.88
N SER A 138 -14.24 -4.56 -26.73
CA SER A 138 -15.63 -4.88 -26.44
C SER A 138 -15.86 -4.54 -24.98
N ASP A 139 -16.38 -3.32 -24.82
CA ASP A 139 -17.09 -2.86 -23.64
C ASP A 139 -18.40 -3.67 -23.50
N GLY A 140 -18.74 -4.06 -22.27
CA GLY A 140 -20.11 -4.40 -21.88
C GLY A 140 -20.45 -5.88 -21.69
N GLY A 141 -21.06 -6.19 -20.55
CA GLY A 141 -22.10 -7.22 -20.50
C GLY A 141 -21.93 -8.32 -19.45
N ASP A 142 -22.79 -8.24 -18.44
CA ASP A 142 -23.15 -9.21 -17.41
C ASP A 142 -23.28 -10.68 -17.88
N GLY A 143 -22.99 -11.64 -16.98
CA GLY A 143 -23.29 -13.05 -17.23
C GLY A 143 -22.93 -14.01 -16.08
N PHE A 144 -23.87 -14.23 -15.18
CA PHE A 144 -23.87 -15.31 -14.18
C PHE A 144 -23.92 -16.69 -14.86
N SER A 145 -23.15 -17.67 -14.36
CA SER A 145 -23.37 -19.14 -14.36
C SER A 145 -22.08 -19.79 -13.81
N GLY A 146 -22.02 -20.52 -12.70
CA GLY A 146 -22.91 -21.60 -12.27
C GLY A 146 -22.38 -22.93 -12.83
N GLY A 147 -21.73 -23.76 -12.01
CA GLY A 147 -21.37 -25.13 -12.43
C GLY A 147 -20.29 -25.83 -11.60
N SER A 148 -20.70 -26.58 -10.57
CA SER A 148 -19.92 -27.65 -9.94
C SER A 148 -20.01 -28.95 -10.77
N SER A 149 -19.07 -29.89 -10.53
CA SER A 149 -19.11 -31.39 -10.74
C SER A 149 -17.84 -31.87 -11.46
N ALA A 150 -16.99 -32.74 -10.91
CA ALA A 150 -17.14 -34.16 -10.54
C ALA A 150 -17.27 -35.13 -11.75
N GLY A 151 -16.41 -36.17 -11.77
CA GLY A 151 -16.46 -37.34 -12.68
C GLY A 151 -15.42 -37.28 -13.80
N GLY A 152 -14.60 -38.29 -14.14
CA GLY A 152 -14.71 -39.72 -13.92
C GLY A 152 -14.98 -40.45 -15.24
N SER A 153 -14.01 -41.23 -15.72
CA SER A 153 -14.05 -42.24 -16.83
C SER A 153 -14.27 -41.68 -18.26
N SER A 154 -13.58 -42.15 -19.31
CA SER A 154 -13.56 -43.53 -19.79
C SER A 154 -12.47 -43.80 -20.85
N ALA A 155 -11.88 -45.00 -20.77
CA ALA A 155 -11.68 -46.01 -21.81
C ALA A 155 -11.42 -45.58 -23.29
N GLY A 156 -10.28 -46.04 -23.83
CA GLY A 156 -10.05 -46.22 -25.26
C GLY A 156 -9.36 -47.56 -25.51
N THR A 157 -10.13 -48.54 -25.98
CA THR A 157 -9.69 -49.86 -26.44
C THR A 157 -9.38 -49.83 -27.94
N SER A 158 -8.72 -50.92 -28.38
CA SER A 158 -8.62 -51.47 -29.76
C SER A 158 -7.54 -50.80 -30.61
N PHE A 159 -6.62 -51.50 -31.30
CA PHE A 159 -6.61 -52.85 -31.89
C PHE A 159 -5.16 -53.31 -32.06
#